data_AF-A0A9Q9AX30-F1
#
_entry.id   AF-A0A9Q9AX30-F1
#
_cell.length_a   1.000
_cell.length_b   1.000
_cell.length_c   1.000
_cell.angle_alpha   90.00
_cell.angle_beta   90.00
_cell.angle_gamma   90.00
#
_symmetry.space_group_name_H-M   'P 1'
#
loop_
_entity.id
_entity.type
_entity.pdbx_description
1 polymer ?
#
loop_
_entity_poly.entity_id
_entity_poly.type
_entity_poly.pdbx_seq_one_letter_code
_entity_poly.pdbx_strand_id
1 'polypeptide(L)'
;MLSSQAFYKKDVPWSDADHVKLAELWHGGMCLRAIATQLGRSLNSTTSRIDATVDHKRNDAAGSRMYTLEERDLARRKYHEEGMLPKDIAKYLGWPVRSVQTMLSSMQSHNPPTWEQVKRLFSLKEAGVSWAEIGNDLGTERTVRYWIRIFEKYMAARKPPGSHSWAKWTDKEQHEVLRLRNIMRLSYPEIANRLPGRSYHSVRKMYELLDGSVKTVRANYYSAQERDTIVRLHAAKRPWNEIAMQLPGRSVSGIKKLYVWTLRGRYTMDQAGNVQWHDPRQDKIQ
;
A
#
# COMPACT_ATOMS: atom_id res chain seq x y z
N MET A 1 -18.61 -32.23 12.87
CA MET A 1 -17.84 -31.32 13.76
C MET A 1 -17.36 -30.15 12.92
N LEU A 2 -18.02 -29.00 13.02
CA LEU A 2 -17.68 -27.80 12.24
C LEU A 2 -16.40 -27.18 12.82
N SER A 3 -15.37 -27.08 11.99
CA SER A 3 -14.11 -26.40 12.30
C SER A 3 -14.40 -24.95 12.66
N SER A 4 -14.22 -24.60 13.93
CA SER A 4 -14.21 -23.22 14.43
C SER A 4 -13.24 -22.38 13.60
N GLN A 5 -13.75 -21.57 12.68
CA GLN A 5 -12.96 -20.52 12.05
C GLN A 5 -12.70 -19.48 13.13
N ALA A 6 -11.54 -19.56 13.76
CA ALA A 6 -11.09 -18.57 14.72
C ALA A 6 -11.12 -17.19 14.05
N PHE A 7 -12.01 -16.31 14.51
CA PHE A 7 -12.05 -14.91 14.09
C PHE A 7 -10.76 -14.23 14.55
N TYR A 8 -9.78 -14.15 13.66
CA TYR A 8 -8.55 -13.41 13.92
C TYR A 8 -8.87 -11.94 14.14
N LYS A 9 -8.36 -11.35 15.23
CA LYS A 9 -8.44 -9.91 15.54
C LYS A 9 -7.56 -9.12 14.56
N LYS A 10 -7.99 -9.02 13.31
CA LYS A 10 -7.20 -8.42 12.23
C LYS A 10 -7.07 -6.90 12.38
N ASP A 11 -8.07 -6.26 13.00
CA ASP A 11 -8.20 -4.80 13.08
C ASP A 11 -8.14 -4.24 14.51
N VAL A 12 -8.02 -5.09 15.52
CA VAL A 12 -7.85 -4.62 16.90
C VAL A 12 -6.39 -4.20 17.07
N PRO A 13 -6.09 -3.00 17.60
CA PRO A 13 -4.71 -2.63 17.95
C PRO A 13 -4.08 -3.66 18.90
N TRP A 14 -2.76 -3.78 18.87
CA TRP A 14 -2.06 -4.56 19.89
C TRP A 14 -2.15 -3.82 21.22
N SER A 15 -2.61 -4.53 22.25
CA SER A 15 -2.61 -4.02 23.62
C SER A 15 -1.29 -4.35 24.32
N ASP A 16 -0.99 -3.67 25.42
CA ASP A 16 0.19 -3.96 26.23
C ASP A 16 0.17 -5.39 26.77
N ALA A 17 -1.01 -5.89 27.14
CA ALA A 17 -1.21 -7.28 27.54
C ALA A 17 -0.86 -8.27 26.41
N ASP A 18 -1.18 -7.94 25.15
CA ASP A 18 -0.79 -8.77 24.00
C ASP A 18 0.73 -8.77 23.82
N HIS A 19 1.40 -7.65 24.06
CA HIS A 19 2.85 -7.53 23.96
C HIS A 19 3.59 -8.32 25.04
N VAL A 20 3.14 -8.24 26.30
CA VAL A 20 3.70 -9.02 27.41
C VAL A 20 3.55 -10.51 27.13
N LYS A 21 2.34 -10.94 26.77
CA LYS A 21 2.06 -12.36 26.49
C LYS A 21 2.81 -12.89 25.26
N LEU A 22 2.98 -12.06 24.23
CA LEU A 22 3.81 -12.40 23.07
C LEU A 22 5.25 -12.69 23.48
N ALA A 23 5.84 -11.84 24.33
CA ALA A 23 7.21 -11.99 24.79
C ALA A 23 7.39 -13.26 25.66
N GLU A 24 6.46 -13.51 26.59
CA GLU A 24 6.45 -14.72 27.42
C GLU A 24 6.42 -15.99 26.58
N LEU A 25 5.46 -16.09 25.64
CA LEU A 25 5.31 -17.28 24.81
C LEU A 25 6.50 -17.50 23.87
N TRP A 26 7.06 -16.42 23.34
CA TRP A 26 8.26 -16.48 22.49
C TRP A 26 9.49 -16.94 23.28
N HIS A 27 9.72 -16.37 24.47
CA HIS A 27 10.83 -16.78 25.33
C HIS A 27 10.66 -18.19 25.92
N GLY A 28 9.43 -18.66 26.05
CA GLY A 28 9.10 -20.05 26.35
C GLY A 28 9.36 -21.04 25.21
N GLY A 29 9.89 -20.59 24.07
CA GLY A 29 10.24 -21.44 22.92
C GLY A 29 9.05 -21.90 22.08
N MET A 30 7.88 -21.27 22.24
CA MET A 30 6.70 -21.62 21.47
C MET A 30 6.86 -21.18 20.00
N CYS A 31 6.38 -22.01 19.06
CA CYS A 31 6.46 -21.66 17.64
C CYS A 31 5.47 -20.54 17.27
N LEU A 32 5.85 -19.67 16.32
CA LEU A 32 5.10 -18.48 15.92
C LEU A 32 3.63 -18.74 15.58
N ARG A 33 3.32 -19.89 14.97
CA ARG A 33 1.95 -20.26 14.60
C ARG A 33 1.11 -20.54 15.84
N ALA A 34 1.64 -21.24 16.83
CA ALA A 34 0.94 -21.50 18.08
C ALA A 34 0.72 -20.21 18.89
N ILE A 35 1.72 -19.33 18.92
CA ILE A 35 1.61 -17.98 19.52
C ILE A 35 0.50 -17.18 18.86
N ALA A 36 0.49 -17.12 17.52
CA ALA A 36 -0.52 -16.39 16.76
C ALA A 36 -1.94 -16.91 17.04
N THR A 37 -2.11 -18.24 17.08
CA THR A 37 -3.38 -18.88 17.47
C THR A 37 -3.79 -18.52 18.89
N GLN A 38 -2.86 -18.59 19.86
CA GLN A 38 -3.15 -18.32 21.27
C GLN A 38 -3.51 -16.86 21.54
N LEU A 39 -2.92 -15.92 20.80
CA LEU A 39 -3.23 -14.49 20.89
C LEU A 39 -4.45 -14.08 20.03
N GLY A 40 -4.98 -14.99 19.20
CA GLY A 40 -6.04 -14.67 18.24
C GLY A 40 -5.59 -13.65 17.19
N ARG A 41 -4.30 -13.67 16.81
CA ARG A 41 -3.66 -12.74 15.87
C ARG A 41 -3.25 -13.47 14.58
N SER A 42 -3.03 -12.71 13.51
CA SER A 42 -2.49 -13.29 12.28
C SER A 42 -1.02 -13.64 12.45
N LEU A 43 -0.56 -14.68 11.73
CA LEU A 43 0.85 -15.06 11.72
C LEU A 43 1.74 -13.89 11.32
N ASN A 44 1.43 -13.20 10.21
CA ASN A 44 2.19 -12.03 9.76
C ASN A 44 2.27 -10.94 10.82
N SER A 45 1.16 -10.59 11.47
CA SER A 45 1.17 -9.56 12.51
C SER A 45 2.02 -9.97 13.72
N THR A 46 2.04 -11.25 14.07
CA THR A 46 2.81 -11.79 15.19
C THR A 46 4.31 -11.80 14.84
N THR A 47 4.65 -12.28 13.63
CA THR A 47 6.00 -12.26 13.07
C THR A 47 6.57 -10.84 13.03
N SER A 48 5.86 -9.87 12.45
CA SER A 48 6.35 -8.49 12.38
C SER A 48 6.61 -7.86 13.76
N ARG A 49 5.91 -8.31 14.82
CA ARG A 49 6.15 -7.83 16.18
C ARG A 49 7.36 -8.51 16.81
N ILE A 50 7.53 -9.80 16.59
CA ILE A 50 8.72 -10.51 17.06
C ILE A 50 9.96 -9.99 16.32
N ASP A 51 9.90 -9.82 15.01
CA ASP A 51 11.00 -9.25 14.22
C ASP A 51 11.35 -7.85 14.71
N ALA A 52 10.35 -6.99 14.97
CA ALA A 52 10.60 -5.69 15.60
C ALA A 52 11.34 -5.86 16.93
N THR A 53 10.89 -6.75 17.83
CA THR A 53 11.58 -7.00 19.12
C THR A 53 12.98 -7.62 19.00
N VAL A 54 13.22 -8.47 18.00
CA VAL A 54 14.53 -9.09 17.77
C VAL A 54 15.50 -8.11 17.11
N ASP A 55 15.02 -7.32 16.15
CA ASP A 55 15.76 -6.19 15.59
C ASP A 55 16.04 -5.13 16.66
N HIS A 56 15.17 -4.97 17.67
CA HIS A 56 15.48 -4.15 18.85
C HIS A 56 16.67 -4.71 19.64
N LYS A 57 16.72 -6.02 19.93
CA LYS A 57 17.88 -6.62 20.63
C LYS A 57 19.18 -6.54 19.84
N ARG A 58 19.12 -6.62 18.50
CA ARG A 58 20.29 -6.39 17.63
C ARG A 58 20.74 -4.93 17.62
N ASN A 59 19.80 -3.99 17.67
CA ASN A 59 20.10 -2.55 17.73
C ASN A 59 20.53 -2.09 19.13
N ASP A 60 20.17 -2.80 20.20
CA ASP A 60 20.67 -2.58 21.55
C ASP A 60 22.18 -2.84 21.65
N ALA A 61 22.71 -3.82 20.90
CA ALA A 61 24.15 -4.05 20.78
C ALA A 61 24.88 -2.90 20.03
N ALA A 62 24.15 -2.09 19.26
CA ALA A 62 24.63 -0.88 18.61
C ALA A 62 24.27 0.41 19.38
N GLY A 63 23.73 0.29 20.59
CA GLY A 63 23.37 1.43 21.46
C GLY A 63 22.09 2.19 21.05
N SER A 64 21.29 1.67 20.12
CA SER A 64 20.04 2.28 19.68
C SER A 64 18.83 1.66 20.38
N ARG A 65 18.75 1.84 21.71
CA ARG A 65 17.55 1.49 22.49
C ARG A 65 16.36 2.29 21.94
N MET A 66 15.23 1.65 21.67
CA MET A 66 14.00 2.34 21.29
C MET A 66 13.20 2.68 22.56
N TYR A 67 12.59 3.85 22.64
CA TYR A 67 11.83 4.25 23.83
C TYR A 67 10.51 3.47 23.95
N THR A 68 10.14 3.14 25.18
CA THR A 68 8.84 2.53 25.50
C THR A 68 7.70 3.53 25.35
N LEU A 69 6.46 3.04 25.27
CA LEU A 69 5.27 3.90 25.25
C LEU A 69 5.13 4.70 26.56
N GLU A 70 5.48 4.09 27.70
CA GLU A 70 5.48 4.77 29.00
C GLU A 70 6.50 5.91 29.06
N GLU A 71 7.74 5.67 28.63
CA GLU A 71 8.78 6.72 28.55
C GLU A 71 8.35 7.85 27.61
N ARG A 72 7.68 7.50 26.50
CA ARG A 72 7.12 8.49 25.55
C ARG A 72 6.01 9.33 26.17
N ASP A 73 5.05 8.70 26.84
CA ASP A 73 3.90 9.39 27.43
C ASP A 73 4.32 10.19 28.68
N LEU A 74 5.35 9.75 29.39
CA LEU A 74 5.98 10.51 30.46
C LEU A 74 6.74 11.74 29.91
N ALA A 75 7.55 11.57 28.86
CA ALA A 75 8.20 12.69 28.16
C ALA A 75 7.17 13.74 27.70
N ARG A 76 6.00 13.29 27.22
CA ARG A 76 4.89 14.16 26.81
C ARG A 76 4.36 15.02 27.95
N ARG A 77 4.00 14.41 29.08
CA ARG A 77 3.46 15.12 30.24
C ARG A 77 4.47 16.13 30.76
N LYS A 78 5.72 15.72 30.92
CA LYS A 78 6.82 16.60 31.34
C LYS A 78 7.01 17.79 30.39
N TYR A 79 6.91 17.57 29.08
CA TYR A 79 7.07 18.65 28.10
C TYR A 79 5.88 19.63 28.07
N HIS A 80 4.64 19.14 28.02
CA HIS A 80 3.46 20.00 27.83
C HIS A 80 2.85 20.52 29.13
N GLU A 81 2.79 19.70 30.18
CA GLU A 81 2.12 20.04 31.44
C GLU A 81 3.07 20.76 32.39
N GLU A 82 4.34 20.32 32.44
CA GLU A 82 5.36 20.89 33.34
C GLU A 82 6.31 21.86 32.64
N GLY A 83 6.20 22.03 31.31
CA GLY A 83 7.02 22.96 30.54
C GLY A 83 8.52 22.62 30.53
N MET A 84 8.90 21.38 30.81
CA MET A 84 10.31 20.98 30.85
C MET A 84 10.95 21.03 29.47
N LEU A 85 12.20 21.51 29.39
CA LEU A 85 12.95 21.50 28.15
C LEU A 85 13.40 20.08 27.77
N PRO A 86 13.56 19.75 26.47
CA PRO A 86 13.95 18.41 26.04
C PRO A 86 15.25 17.89 26.66
N LYS A 87 16.19 18.80 27.00
CA LYS A 87 17.45 18.45 27.68
C LYS A 87 17.22 17.91 29.10
N ASP A 88 16.25 18.47 29.82
CA ASP A 88 15.96 18.12 31.22
C ASP A 88 15.16 16.82 31.26
N ILE A 89 14.25 16.63 30.29
CA ILE A 89 13.54 15.37 30.06
C ILE A 89 14.54 14.26 29.69
N ALA A 90 15.52 14.54 28.84
CA ALA A 90 16.58 13.60 28.48
C ALA A 90 17.41 13.16 29.69
N LYS A 91 17.81 14.12 30.55
CA LYS A 91 18.48 13.81 31.81
C LYS A 91 17.59 12.99 32.74
N TYR A 92 16.30 13.32 32.84
CA TYR A 92 15.33 12.64 33.69
C TYR A 92 15.09 11.19 33.27
N LEU A 93 14.93 10.93 31.97
CA LEU A 93 14.65 9.60 31.45
C LEU A 93 15.92 8.77 31.18
N GLY A 94 17.11 9.37 31.29
CA GLY A 94 18.38 8.69 30.95
C GLY A 94 18.57 8.47 29.44
N TRP A 95 18.02 9.35 28.60
CA TRP A 95 18.07 9.23 27.14
C TRP A 95 18.97 10.32 26.51
N PRO A 96 19.53 10.07 25.32
CA PRO A 96 20.16 11.13 24.55
C PRO A 96 19.15 12.22 24.18
N VAL A 97 19.57 13.49 24.26
CA VAL A 97 18.73 14.65 23.95
C VAL A 97 18.09 14.54 22.56
N ARG A 98 18.85 14.06 21.56
CA ARG A 98 18.36 13.85 20.19
C ARG A 98 17.22 12.82 20.12
N SER A 99 17.27 11.78 20.94
CA SER A 99 16.23 10.74 21.00
C SER A 99 14.94 11.32 21.58
N VAL A 100 15.03 12.10 22.66
CA VAL A 100 13.88 12.80 23.24
C VAL A 100 13.30 13.86 22.29
N GLN A 101 14.15 14.60 21.59
CA GLN A 101 13.69 15.54 20.56
C GLN A 101 12.97 14.82 19.42
N THR A 102 13.50 13.69 18.95
CA THR A 102 12.86 12.88 17.91
C THR A 102 11.53 12.31 18.40
N MET A 103 11.50 11.81 19.64
CA MET A 103 10.30 11.30 20.31
C MET A 103 9.20 12.37 20.35
N LEU A 104 9.49 13.56 20.89
CA LEU A 104 8.56 14.69 20.95
C LEU A 104 8.14 15.19 19.55
N SER A 105 9.08 15.23 18.60
CA SER A 105 8.83 15.65 17.21
C SER A 105 7.96 14.64 16.44
N SER A 106 8.10 13.34 16.72
CA SER A 106 7.29 12.27 16.15
C SER A 106 5.87 12.22 16.72
N MET A 107 5.65 12.83 17.91
CA MET A 107 4.34 12.92 18.60
C MET A 107 3.50 14.14 18.17
N GLN A 108 4.16 15.30 17.96
CA GLN A 108 3.74 16.22 16.90
C GLN A 108 3.74 15.41 15.58
N SER A 109 3.28 15.82 14.41
CA SER A 109 3.15 14.86 13.26
C SER A 109 2.13 13.70 13.39
N HIS A 110 2.00 12.98 14.53
CA HIS A 110 1.11 11.81 14.65
C HIS A 110 -0.21 12.03 15.39
N ASN A 111 -0.38 13.07 16.20
CA ASN A 111 -1.72 13.36 16.71
C ASN A 111 -2.57 13.91 15.55
N PRO A 112 -3.61 13.20 15.06
CA PRO A 112 -4.48 13.69 14.01
C PRO A 112 -5.21 14.95 14.49
N PRO A 113 -5.56 15.88 13.59
CA PRO A 113 -6.28 17.07 14.00
C PRO A 113 -7.65 16.67 14.54
N THR A 114 -8.13 17.38 15.55
CA THR A 114 -9.49 17.17 16.05
C THR A 114 -10.49 17.54 14.94
N TRP A 115 -11.70 16.99 15.01
CA TRP A 115 -12.72 17.30 14.01
C TRP A 115 -13.07 18.80 13.97
N GLU A 116 -13.04 19.47 15.13
CA GLU A 116 -13.26 20.93 15.21
C GLU A 116 -12.13 21.72 14.54
N GLN A 117 -10.87 21.30 14.71
CA GLN A 117 -9.74 21.89 13.97
C GLN A 117 -9.90 21.71 12.47
N VAL A 118 -10.38 20.53 12.02
CA VAL A 118 -10.65 20.28 10.60
C VAL A 118 -11.78 21.18 10.10
N LYS A 119 -12.91 21.31 10.80
CA LYS A 119 -13.98 22.24 10.40
C LYS A 119 -13.46 23.68 10.30
N ARG A 120 -12.74 24.14 11.31
CA ARG A 120 -12.17 25.48 11.36
C ARG A 120 -11.20 25.73 10.21
N LEU A 121 -10.31 24.76 9.92
CA LEU A 121 -9.43 24.76 8.75
C LEU A 121 -10.19 24.99 7.44
N PHE A 122 -11.32 24.31 7.25
CA PHE A 122 -12.16 24.48 6.06
C PHE A 122 -12.80 25.87 6.00
N SER A 123 -13.41 26.33 7.08
CA SER A 123 -14.04 27.66 7.12
C SER A 123 -13.05 28.79 6.85
N LEU A 124 -11.84 28.71 7.42
CA LEU A 124 -10.78 29.70 7.15
C LEU A 124 -10.35 29.65 5.68
N LYS A 125 -10.24 28.46 5.11
CA LYS A 125 -9.81 28.32 3.71
C LYS A 125 -10.86 28.81 2.72
N GLU A 126 -12.14 28.57 3.00
CA GLU A 126 -13.27 29.11 2.24
C GLU A 126 -13.35 30.63 2.34
N ALA A 127 -12.98 31.20 3.49
CA ALA A 127 -12.84 32.65 3.68
C ALA A 127 -11.59 33.27 3.00
N GLY A 128 -10.78 32.46 2.29
CA GLY A 128 -9.61 32.95 1.56
C GLY A 128 -8.37 33.21 2.42
N VAL A 129 -8.37 32.81 3.70
CA VAL A 129 -7.26 33.02 4.63
C VAL A 129 -5.99 32.32 4.13
N SER A 130 -4.84 32.95 4.33
CA SER A 130 -3.56 32.40 3.92
C SER A 130 -3.16 31.20 4.79
N TRP A 131 -2.33 30.31 4.26
CA TRP A 131 -1.89 29.13 5.00
C TRP A 131 -1.06 29.46 6.25
N ALA A 132 -0.36 30.60 6.25
CA ALA A 132 0.41 31.07 7.40
C ALA A 132 -0.52 31.50 8.54
N GLU A 133 -1.56 32.28 8.24
CA GLU A 133 -2.56 32.71 9.21
C GLU A 133 -3.37 31.54 9.76
N ILE A 134 -3.75 30.58 8.90
CA ILE A 134 -4.39 29.32 9.32
C ILE A 134 -3.52 28.55 10.31
N GLY A 135 -2.21 28.48 10.05
CA GLY A 135 -1.26 27.81 10.96
C GLY A 135 -1.20 28.48 12.33
N ASN A 136 -1.30 29.81 12.38
CA ASN A 136 -1.33 30.56 13.63
C ASN A 136 -2.68 30.40 14.37
N ASP A 137 -3.82 30.44 13.67
CA ASP A 137 -5.18 30.30 14.28
C ASP A 137 -5.40 28.90 14.87
N LEU A 138 -4.97 27.85 14.16
CA LEU A 138 -5.18 26.45 14.57
C LEU A 138 -4.14 25.94 15.58
N GLY A 139 -3.18 26.79 15.98
CA GLY A 139 -2.13 26.49 16.94
C GLY A 139 -0.76 26.25 16.30
N THR A 140 0.25 26.88 16.91
CA THR A 140 1.65 26.94 16.43
C THR A 140 2.43 25.63 16.55
N GLU A 141 1.88 24.63 17.25
CA GLU A 141 2.53 23.32 17.41
C GLU A 141 2.63 22.52 16.10
N ARG A 142 1.98 22.98 15.02
CA ARG A 142 1.95 22.30 13.72
C ARG A 142 2.45 23.22 12.62
N THR A 143 3.27 22.66 11.74
CA THR A 143 3.77 23.39 10.57
C THR A 143 2.64 23.70 9.60
N VAL A 144 2.75 24.80 8.86
CA VAL A 144 1.84 25.14 7.75
C VAL A 144 1.66 23.96 6.78
N ARG A 145 2.75 23.23 6.50
CA ARG A 145 2.74 22.04 5.62
C ARG A 145 1.88 20.90 6.16
N TYR A 146 1.73 20.76 7.47
CA TYR A 146 0.83 19.79 8.08
C TYR A 146 -0.63 20.09 7.72
N TRP A 147 -1.06 21.34 7.90
CA TRP A 147 -2.42 21.76 7.59
C TRP A 147 -2.75 21.67 6.10
N ILE A 148 -1.78 22.00 5.23
CA ILE A 148 -1.89 21.78 3.78
C ILE A 148 -2.18 20.30 3.48
N ARG A 149 -1.39 19.36 4.02
CA ARG A 149 -1.61 17.93 3.79
C ARG A 149 -2.98 17.45 4.29
N ILE A 150 -3.42 17.93 5.45
CA ILE A 150 -4.74 17.58 5.99
C ILE A 150 -5.82 18.06 5.02
N PHE A 151 -5.78 19.33 4.63
CA PHE A 151 -6.75 19.88 3.68
C PHE A 151 -6.76 19.14 2.35
N GLU A 152 -5.59 18.89 1.75
CA GLU A 152 -5.45 18.10 0.51
C GLU A 152 -6.04 16.70 0.66
N LYS A 153 -5.77 16.01 1.77
CA LYS A 153 -6.30 14.68 2.05
C LYS A 153 -7.83 14.68 2.13
N TYR A 154 -8.43 15.65 2.82
CA TYR A 154 -9.89 15.76 2.92
C TYR A 154 -10.54 16.22 1.61
N MET A 155 -9.93 17.14 0.88
CA MET A 155 -10.39 17.54 -0.46
C MET A 155 -10.30 16.38 -1.45
N ALA A 156 -9.27 15.54 -1.35
CA ALA A 156 -9.16 14.31 -2.13
C ALA A 156 -10.29 13.32 -1.80
N ALA A 157 -10.76 13.28 -0.55
CA ALA A 157 -11.92 12.47 -0.13
C ALA A 157 -13.27 13.07 -0.59
N ARG A 158 -13.38 14.40 -0.73
CA ARG A 158 -14.56 15.09 -1.31
C ARG A 158 -14.64 14.99 -2.83
N LYS A 159 -13.57 14.56 -3.52
CA LYS A 159 -13.65 14.27 -4.96
C LYS A 159 -14.74 13.23 -5.18
N PRO A 160 -15.60 13.40 -6.20
CA PRO A 160 -16.75 12.54 -6.41
C PRO A 160 -16.32 11.05 -6.38
N PRO A 161 -17.11 10.18 -5.74
CA PRO A 161 -16.86 8.74 -5.73
C PRO A 161 -16.73 8.28 -7.18
N GLY A 162 -15.50 7.98 -7.60
CA GLY A 162 -15.12 7.85 -9.02
C GLY A 162 -13.69 8.36 -9.31
N SER A 163 -13.19 9.34 -8.53
CA SER A 163 -11.79 9.78 -8.60
C SER A 163 -10.84 8.90 -7.77
N HIS A 164 -11.25 7.69 -7.40
CA HIS A 164 -10.36 6.75 -6.73
C HIS A 164 -9.52 6.03 -7.80
N SER A 165 -8.21 6.29 -7.78
CA SER A 165 -7.21 5.60 -8.62
C SER A 165 -7.24 4.07 -8.54
N TRP A 166 -7.98 3.52 -7.56
CA TRP A 166 -8.19 2.11 -7.32
C TRP A 166 -9.34 1.47 -8.11
N ALA A 167 -10.17 2.25 -8.81
CA ALA A 167 -11.18 1.68 -9.70
C ALA A 167 -10.49 0.74 -10.71
N LYS A 168 -10.99 -0.49 -10.87
CA LYS A 168 -10.44 -1.42 -11.86
C LYS A 168 -10.56 -0.80 -13.26
N TRP A 169 -9.54 -1.00 -14.09
CA TRP A 169 -9.57 -0.52 -15.47
C TRP A 169 -10.48 -1.42 -16.28
N THR A 170 -11.53 -0.84 -16.85
CA THR A 170 -12.42 -1.55 -17.77
C THR A 170 -11.73 -1.77 -19.12
N ASP A 171 -12.17 -2.77 -19.87
CA ASP A 171 -11.62 -3.02 -21.21
C ASP A 171 -11.84 -1.82 -22.12
N LYS A 172 -12.98 -1.14 -22.02
CA LYS A 172 -13.27 0.08 -22.78
C LYS A 172 -12.26 1.19 -22.49
N GLU A 173 -11.93 1.43 -21.21
CA GLU A 173 -10.92 2.42 -20.84
C GLU A 173 -9.52 2.04 -21.34
N GLN A 174 -9.15 0.75 -21.28
CA GLN A 174 -7.86 0.26 -21.79
C GLN A 174 -7.73 0.48 -23.31
N HIS A 175 -8.78 0.16 -24.06
CA HIS A 175 -8.85 0.42 -25.50
C HIS A 175 -8.73 1.91 -25.80
N GLU A 176 -9.42 2.75 -25.03
CA GLU A 176 -9.40 4.19 -25.22
C GLU A 176 -8.01 4.79 -24.95
N VAL A 177 -7.30 4.32 -23.91
CA VAL A 177 -5.91 4.74 -23.65
C VAL A 177 -5.00 4.44 -24.85
N LEU A 178 -5.12 3.25 -25.45
CA LEU A 178 -4.31 2.88 -26.61
C LEU A 178 -4.71 3.67 -27.85
N ARG A 179 -6.01 3.86 -28.09
CA ARG A 179 -6.52 4.67 -29.20
C ARG A 179 -5.99 6.10 -29.11
N LEU A 180 -6.17 6.74 -27.95
CA LEU A 180 -5.73 8.12 -27.73
C LEU A 180 -4.21 8.28 -27.83
N ARG A 181 -3.43 7.27 -27.37
CA ARG A 181 -1.97 7.34 -27.40
C ARG A 181 -1.36 6.98 -28.75
N ASN A 182 -1.83 5.91 -29.40
CA ASN A 182 -1.22 5.38 -30.62
C ASN A 182 -1.78 6.01 -31.89
N ILE A 183 -3.08 6.29 -31.92
CA ILE A 183 -3.74 6.85 -33.10
C ILE A 183 -3.76 8.38 -33.01
N MET A 184 -4.25 8.93 -31.89
CA MET A 184 -4.38 10.39 -31.74
C MET A 184 -3.10 11.08 -31.25
N ARG A 185 -2.05 10.32 -30.90
CA ARG A 185 -0.74 10.82 -30.45
C ARG A 185 -0.79 11.81 -29.28
N LEU A 186 -1.81 11.73 -28.43
CA LEU A 186 -1.96 12.62 -27.28
C LEU A 186 -0.92 12.34 -26.19
N SER A 187 -0.57 13.37 -25.43
CA SER A 187 0.24 13.26 -24.21
C SER A 187 -0.57 12.66 -23.05
N TYR A 188 0.10 12.05 -22.06
CA TYR A 188 -0.59 11.44 -20.92
C TYR A 188 -1.48 12.41 -20.12
N PRO A 189 -1.09 13.68 -19.90
CA PRO A 189 -1.98 14.67 -19.27
C PRO A 189 -3.26 14.92 -20.08
N GLU A 190 -3.16 15.05 -21.41
CA GLU A 190 -4.32 15.24 -22.27
C GLU A 190 -5.25 14.01 -22.26
N ILE A 191 -4.68 12.80 -22.25
CA ILE A 191 -5.45 11.56 -22.14
C ILE A 191 -6.18 11.50 -20.78
N ALA A 192 -5.51 11.88 -19.69
CA ALA A 192 -6.12 11.91 -18.36
C ALA A 192 -7.30 12.89 -18.28
N ASN A 193 -7.19 14.04 -18.96
CA ASN A 193 -8.29 15.00 -19.04
C ASN A 193 -9.52 14.43 -19.78
N ARG A 194 -9.32 13.46 -20.69
CA ARG A 194 -10.40 12.77 -21.42
C ARG A 194 -10.96 11.54 -20.70
N LEU A 195 -10.26 11.03 -19.67
CA LEU A 195 -10.67 9.87 -18.88
C LEU A 195 -10.98 10.31 -17.45
N PRO A 196 -12.22 10.78 -17.17
CA PRO A 196 -12.56 11.31 -15.86
C PRO A 196 -12.31 10.26 -14.77
N GLY A 197 -11.66 10.68 -13.69
CA GLY A 197 -11.29 9.81 -12.57
C GLY A 197 -9.95 9.08 -12.73
N ARG A 198 -9.26 9.21 -13.88
CA ARG A 198 -7.90 8.68 -14.07
C ARG A 198 -6.86 9.80 -14.01
N SER A 199 -5.83 9.61 -13.18
CA SER A 199 -4.69 10.53 -13.15
C SER A 199 -3.73 10.24 -14.31
N TYR A 200 -2.94 11.23 -14.73
CA TYR A 200 -1.95 11.04 -15.79
C TYR A 200 -0.95 9.92 -15.47
N HIS A 201 -0.54 9.79 -14.20
CA HIS A 201 0.32 8.69 -13.74
C HIS A 201 -0.35 7.32 -13.92
N SER A 202 -1.64 7.23 -13.60
CA SER A 202 -2.43 6.00 -13.77
C SER A 202 -2.55 5.64 -15.25
N VAL A 203 -2.84 6.63 -16.12
CA VAL A 203 -2.90 6.46 -17.58
C VAL A 203 -1.55 6.00 -18.12
N ARG A 204 -0.44 6.65 -17.76
CA ARG A 204 0.90 6.26 -18.20
C ARG A 204 1.22 4.83 -17.80
N LYS A 205 1.03 4.49 -16.52
CA LYS A 205 1.28 3.14 -16.01
C LYS A 205 0.40 2.10 -16.71
N MET A 206 -0.86 2.43 -16.99
CA MET A 206 -1.76 1.55 -17.72
C MET A 206 -1.29 1.34 -19.16
N TYR A 207 -0.93 2.43 -19.86
CA TYR A 207 -0.36 2.33 -21.19
C TYR A 207 0.91 1.47 -21.20
N GLU A 208 1.83 1.66 -20.24
CA GLU A 208 3.05 0.86 -20.14
C GLU A 208 2.78 -0.64 -19.90
N LEU A 209 1.68 -0.96 -19.22
CA LEU A 209 1.21 -2.34 -19.03
C LEU A 209 0.63 -2.92 -20.33
N LEU A 210 -0.12 -2.12 -21.09
CA LEU A 210 -0.78 -2.53 -22.33
C LEU A 210 0.19 -2.64 -23.51
N ASP A 211 1.12 -1.70 -23.63
CA ASP A 211 2.14 -1.69 -24.68
C ASP A 211 3.26 -2.72 -24.40
N GLY A 212 3.28 -3.28 -23.20
CA GLY A 212 4.25 -4.29 -22.78
C GLY A 212 5.63 -3.70 -22.54
N SER A 213 5.78 -2.40 -22.28
CA SER A 213 7.05 -1.78 -21.87
C SER A 213 7.45 -2.19 -20.44
N VAL A 214 6.48 -2.52 -19.58
CA VAL A 214 6.76 -3.08 -18.25
C VAL A 214 7.48 -4.45 -18.38
N LYS A 215 8.49 -4.68 -17.52
CA LYS A 215 9.24 -5.95 -17.50
C LYS A 215 8.39 -7.14 -17.06
N THR A 216 7.43 -6.91 -16.16
CA THR A 216 6.52 -7.93 -15.61
C THR A 216 5.08 -7.61 -15.99
N VAL A 217 4.56 -8.29 -17.00
CA VAL A 217 3.12 -8.26 -17.33
C VAL A 217 2.44 -9.30 -16.46
N ARG A 218 1.48 -8.90 -15.61
CA ARG A 218 0.71 -9.86 -14.80
C ARG A 218 -0.36 -10.55 -15.66
N ALA A 219 -0.58 -11.84 -15.43
CA ALA A 219 -1.60 -12.66 -16.10
C ALA A 219 -2.99 -12.00 -16.14
N ASN A 220 -3.36 -11.36 -15.02
CA ASN A 220 -4.70 -10.86 -14.76
C ASN A 220 -5.10 -9.66 -15.62
N TYR A 221 -4.19 -9.10 -16.42
CA TYR A 221 -4.50 -8.03 -17.38
C TYR A 221 -5.07 -8.55 -18.70
N TYR A 222 -4.97 -9.86 -18.94
CA TYR A 222 -5.57 -10.54 -20.08
C TYR A 222 -6.75 -11.38 -19.60
N SER A 223 -7.87 -11.29 -20.30
CA SER A 223 -9.03 -12.13 -20.02
C SER A 223 -8.69 -13.61 -20.21
N ALA A 224 -9.51 -14.51 -19.67
CA ALA A 224 -9.34 -15.94 -19.92
C ALA A 224 -9.40 -16.25 -21.44
N GLN A 225 -10.38 -15.66 -22.13
CA GLN A 225 -10.56 -15.82 -23.57
C GLN A 225 -9.37 -15.29 -24.38
N GLU A 226 -8.81 -14.14 -24.01
CA GLU A 226 -7.61 -13.61 -24.66
C GLU A 226 -6.43 -14.57 -24.47
N ARG A 227 -6.24 -15.11 -23.26
CA ARG A 227 -5.16 -16.07 -22.98
C ARG A 227 -5.32 -17.37 -23.77
N ASP A 228 -6.54 -17.90 -23.86
CA ASP A 228 -6.84 -19.10 -24.64
C ASP A 228 -6.57 -18.87 -26.13
N THR A 229 -6.96 -17.70 -26.64
CA THR A 229 -6.71 -17.29 -28.03
C THR A 229 -5.21 -17.21 -28.32
N ILE A 230 -4.42 -16.59 -27.42
CA ILE A 230 -2.96 -16.50 -27.56
C ILE A 230 -2.33 -17.89 -27.62
N VAL A 231 -2.71 -18.75 -26.67
CA VAL A 231 -2.18 -20.11 -26.59
C VAL A 231 -2.52 -20.91 -27.84
N ARG A 232 -3.79 -20.91 -28.26
CA ARG A 232 -4.26 -21.66 -29.43
C ARG A 232 -3.57 -21.20 -30.71
N LEU A 233 -3.50 -19.89 -30.95
CA LEU A 233 -2.86 -19.35 -32.16
C LEU A 233 -1.35 -19.59 -32.15
N HIS A 234 -0.70 -19.48 -30.99
CA HIS A 234 0.73 -19.75 -30.86
C HIS A 234 1.05 -21.25 -31.05
N ALA A 235 0.22 -22.15 -30.53
CA ALA A 235 0.35 -23.60 -30.75
C ALA A 235 0.21 -23.97 -32.24
N ALA A 236 -0.64 -23.25 -32.98
CA ALA A 236 -0.75 -23.32 -34.43
C ALA A 236 0.43 -22.66 -35.18
N LYS A 237 1.52 -22.29 -34.49
CA LYS A 237 2.74 -21.66 -35.01
C LYS A 237 2.49 -20.35 -35.78
N ARG A 238 1.43 -19.62 -35.44
CA ARG A 238 1.15 -18.30 -36.03
C ARG A 238 2.18 -17.27 -35.55
N PRO A 239 2.64 -16.35 -36.41
CA PRO A 239 3.54 -15.29 -36.00
C PRO A 239 2.85 -14.31 -35.04
N TRP A 240 3.60 -13.73 -34.11
CA TRP A 240 3.05 -12.83 -33.08
C TRP A 240 2.28 -11.63 -33.63
N ASN A 241 2.62 -11.15 -34.83
CA ASN A 241 1.91 -10.07 -35.49
C ASN A 241 0.47 -10.47 -35.85
N GLU A 242 0.27 -11.68 -36.38
CA GLU A 242 -1.08 -12.21 -36.68
C GLU A 242 -1.88 -12.44 -35.40
N ILE A 243 -1.24 -12.91 -34.33
CA ILE A 243 -1.89 -13.08 -33.02
C ILE A 243 -2.35 -11.74 -32.47
N ALA A 244 -1.53 -10.69 -32.59
CA ALA A 244 -1.89 -9.34 -32.15
C ALA A 244 -3.05 -8.74 -32.95
N MET A 245 -3.18 -9.06 -34.25
CA MET A 245 -4.32 -8.63 -35.06
C MET A 245 -5.65 -9.21 -34.56
N GLN A 246 -5.62 -10.40 -33.96
CA GLN A 246 -6.81 -11.05 -33.35
C GLN A 246 -7.13 -10.51 -31.95
N LEU A 247 -6.27 -9.66 -31.39
CA LEU A 247 -6.39 -9.10 -30.05
C LEU A 247 -6.31 -7.57 -30.11
N PRO A 248 -7.41 -6.91 -30.52
CA PRO A 248 -7.42 -5.45 -30.62
C PRO A 248 -7.06 -4.84 -29.27
N GLY A 249 -6.17 -3.84 -29.31
CA GLY A 249 -5.67 -3.19 -28.10
C GLY A 249 -4.58 -3.98 -27.35
N ARG A 250 -3.97 -5.02 -27.93
CA ARG A 250 -2.78 -5.66 -27.34
C ARG A 250 -1.57 -5.47 -28.25
N SER A 251 -0.43 -5.13 -27.67
CA SER A 251 0.80 -5.03 -28.44
C SER A 251 1.44 -6.40 -28.64
N VAL A 252 2.15 -6.58 -29.77
CA VAL A 252 2.94 -7.78 -30.08
C VAL A 252 3.93 -8.09 -28.94
N SER A 253 4.59 -7.06 -28.41
CA SER A 253 5.54 -7.17 -27.29
C SER A 253 4.84 -7.65 -26.00
N GLY A 254 3.67 -7.08 -25.68
CA GLY A 254 2.88 -7.44 -24.52
C GLY A 254 2.43 -8.90 -24.56
N ILE A 255 1.92 -9.35 -25.72
CA ILE A 255 1.49 -10.74 -25.94
C ILE A 255 2.67 -11.70 -25.80
N LYS A 256 3.81 -11.40 -26.44
CA LYS A 256 5.02 -12.22 -26.36
C LYS A 256 5.53 -12.34 -24.91
N LYS A 257 5.57 -11.23 -24.17
CA LYS A 257 5.95 -11.23 -22.75
C LYS A 257 4.97 -12.04 -21.92
N LEU A 258 3.66 -11.82 -22.06
CA LEU A 258 2.65 -12.60 -21.35
C LEU A 258 2.87 -14.10 -21.58
N TYR A 259 3.03 -14.52 -22.84
CA TYR A 259 3.25 -15.92 -23.16
C TYR A 259 4.51 -16.48 -22.48
N VAL A 260 5.67 -15.84 -22.68
CA VAL A 260 6.95 -16.31 -22.15
C VAL A 260 6.97 -16.39 -20.63
N TRP A 261 6.45 -15.37 -19.95
CA TRP A 261 6.58 -15.24 -18.49
C TRP A 261 5.46 -15.90 -17.70
N THR A 262 4.28 -16.05 -18.32
CA THR A 262 3.06 -16.42 -17.59
C THR A 262 2.42 -17.70 -18.12
N LEU A 263 2.27 -17.83 -19.44
CA LEU A 263 1.47 -18.91 -20.02
C LEU A 263 2.30 -20.16 -20.35
N ARG A 264 3.57 -19.97 -20.78
CA ARG A 264 4.46 -21.06 -21.19
C ARG A 264 4.60 -22.10 -20.07
N GLY A 265 4.26 -23.35 -20.39
CA GLY A 265 4.37 -24.48 -19.46
C GLY A 265 3.26 -24.57 -18.41
N ARG A 266 2.19 -23.79 -18.54
CA ARG A 266 1.03 -23.82 -17.60
C ARG A 266 -0.26 -24.28 -18.25
N TYR A 267 -0.18 -24.87 -19.43
CA TYR A 267 -1.35 -25.38 -20.14
C TYR A 267 -1.03 -26.68 -20.88
N THR A 268 -2.07 -27.46 -21.11
CA THR A 268 -2.14 -28.52 -22.12
C THR A 268 -3.25 -28.20 -23.11
N MET A 269 -3.18 -28.79 -24.30
CA MET A 269 -4.23 -28.69 -25.31
C MET A 269 -4.76 -30.07 -25.61
N ASP A 270 -6.08 -30.21 -25.65
CA ASP A 270 -6.71 -31.44 -26.13
C ASP A 270 -6.65 -31.53 -27.66
N GLN A 271 -7.07 -32.67 -28.22
CA GLN A 271 -7.12 -32.90 -29.67
C GLN A 271 -8.10 -31.95 -30.39
N ALA A 272 -9.07 -31.38 -29.66
CA ALA A 272 -10.04 -30.42 -30.18
C ALA A 272 -9.52 -28.96 -30.13
N GLY A 273 -8.33 -28.71 -29.58
CA GLY A 273 -7.73 -27.39 -29.46
C GLY A 273 -8.27 -26.55 -28.29
N ASN A 274 -8.93 -27.18 -27.32
CA ASN A 274 -9.31 -26.55 -26.05
C ASN A 274 -8.10 -26.51 -25.10
N VAL A 275 -7.97 -25.39 -24.40
CA VAL A 275 -6.84 -25.12 -23.49
C VAL A 275 -7.23 -25.54 -22.08
N GLN A 276 -6.46 -26.47 -21.50
CA GLN A 276 -6.59 -26.89 -20.10
C GLN A 276 -5.47 -26.25 -19.28
N TRP A 277 -5.82 -25.43 -18.30
CA TRP A 277 -4.85 -24.70 -17.48
C TRP A 277 -4.42 -25.51 -16.25
N HIS A 278 -3.11 -25.60 -15.99
CA HIS A 278 -2.56 -26.21 -14.78
C HIS A 278 -2.30 -25.13 -13.73
N ASP A 279 -2.70 -25.36 -12.48
CA ASP A 279 -2.29 -24.51 -11.36
C ASP A 279 -0.91 -24.95 -10.87
N PRO A 280 0.16 -24.15 -11.06
CA PRO A 280 1.51 -24.50 -10.62
C PRO A 280 1.64 -24.67 -9.09
N ARG A 281 0.59 -24.35 -8.31
CA ARG A 281 0.56 -24.63 -6.87
C ARG A 281 0.19 -26.08 -6.52
N GLN A 282 -0.43 -26.82 -7.44
CA GLN A 282 -0.83 -28.21 -7.19
C GLN A 282 0.32 -29.20 -7.42
N ASP A 283 1.26 -28.88 -8.31
CA ASP A 283 2.38 -29.76 -8.69
C ASP A 283 3.56 -29.79 -7.70
N LYS A 284 3.44 -29.15 -6.52
CA LYS A 284 4.50 -29.12 -5.48
C LYS A 284 4.24 -30.04 -4.29
N ILE A 285 3.28 -30.96 -4.37
CA ILE A 285 2.87 -31.86 -3.28
C ILE A 285 3.21 -33.34 -3.59
N GLN A 286 4.25 -33.60 -4.38
CA GLN A 286 4.82 -34.95 -4.54
C GLN A 286 6.29 -34.96 -4.15
#